data_AF-A0A2M7Z2Q2-F1
#
_entry.id   AF-A0A2M7Z2Q2-F1
#
_cell.length_a   1.000
_cell.length_b   1.000
_cell.length_c   1.000
_cell.angle_alpha   90.00
_cell.angle_beta   90.00
_cell.angle_gamma   90.00
#
_symmetry.space_group_name_H-M   'P 1'
#
loop_
_entity.id
_entity.type
_entity.pdbx_description
1 polymer ?
#
loop_
_entity_poly.entity_id
_entity_poly.type
_entity_poly.pdbx_seq_one_letter_code
_entity_poly.pdbx_strand_id
1 'polypeptide(L)'
;MHANSATSHTLGYANAPMRIKKVISLGGGLHHAKPAYGEGFCIYNDVAFAAKYSIEKYKLERILVLDTDAHAGNGTMEYFYEDPRVLFIDLHQDPRTLYPGTGFAYQIGEGKGKGFTINVPLPVFAGDNSYQLVFEEIIEPVVKEFNPQIIIRNGGSDPHFADELTQLGLTVKGFRMIGEKVRKISEICDGRHPPTTPVIDMIGSGYNKKVLPYAWLALIAGLANFKIEIKESIAIPQQFQKDLVFEETKKVVKEVKRNLKNYWKYVKM
;
A
#
# COMPACT_ATOMS: atom_id res chain seq x y z
N MET A 1 1.56 19.47 19.14
CA MET A 1 0.94 18.13 19.10
C MET A 1 2.05 17.12 18.97
N HIS A 2 2.29 16.32 20.02
CA HIS A 2 3.22 15.19 19.93
C HIS A 2 2.55 14.13 19.06
N ALA A 3 3.03 13.93 17.84
CA ALA A 3 2.72 12.74 17.06
C ALA A 3 3.08 11.51 17.92
N ASN A 4 2.26 10.46 17.85
CA ASN A 4 2.44 9.21 18.59
C ASN A 4 3.92 8.81 18.68
N SER A 5 4.36 8.43 19.88
CA SER A 5 5.75 8.04 20.18
C SER A 5 6.29 6.95 19.25
N ALA A 6 5.42 6.13 18.65
CA ALA A 6 5.76 5.15 17.64
C ALA A 6 6.39 5.77 16.37
N THR A 7 5.86 6.88 15.85
CA THR A 7 6.36 7.52 14.63
C THR A 7 7.65 8.30 14.89
N SER A 8 7.77 8.94 16.05
CA SER A 8 8.97 9.71 16.42
C SER A 8 10.19 8.85 16.78
N HIS A 9 9.99 7.68 17.41
CA HIS A 9 11.10 6.75 17.70
C HIS A 9 11.61 6.05 16.44
N THR A 10 10.74 5.77 15.48
CA THR A 10 11.08 5.13 14.19
C THR A 10 12.05 5.97 13.36
N LEU A 11 11.84 7.28 13.35
CA LEU A 11 12.52 8.21 12.46
C LEU A 11 13.73 8.91 13.09
N GLY A 12 14.30 8.41 14.20
CA GLY A 12 15.51 8.96 14.83
C GLY A 12 16.83 8.41 14.27
N TYR A 13 16.79 7.48 13.31
CA TYR A 13 17.92 6.62 12.96
C TYR A 13 18.57 6.84 11.59
N ALA A 14 18.08 7.76 10.75
CA ALA A 14 18.52 7.81 9.35
C ALA A 14 19.80 8.63 9.07
N ASN A 15 20.55 9.04 10.11
CA ASN A 15 21.94 9.54 9.99
C ASN A 15 23.01 8.55 10.49
N ALA A 16 22.61 7.42 11.06
CA ALA A 16 23.48 6.25 11.21
C ALA A 16 23.28 5.35 9.98
N PRO A 17 24.21 4.47 9.59
CA PRO A 17 23.88 3.38 8.66
C PRO A 17 22.61 2.73 9.22
N MET A 18 21.48 2.80 8.49
CA MET A 18 20.18 2.39 9.02
C MET A 18 20.27 0.94 9.49
N ARG A 19 20.45 0.76 10.81
CA ARG A 19 20.55 -0.56 11.43
C ARG A 19 19.21 -1.28 11.40
N ILE A 20 18.11 -0.53 11.28
CA ILE A 20 16.75 -1.03 11.24
C ILE A 20 16.28 -1.04 9.79
N LYS A 21 16.06 -2.23 9.24
CA LYS A 21 15.63 -2.42 7.85
C LYS A 21 14.11 -2.45 7.68
N LYS A 22 13.38 -2.81 8.73
CA LYS A 22 11.94 -3.01 8.74
C LYS A 22 11.37 -2.51 10.05
N VAL A 23 10.34 -1.70 9.98
CA VAL A 23 9.62 -1.16 11.13
C VAL A 23 8.15 -1.47 10.96
N ILE A 24 7.50 -1.93 12.03
CA ILE A 24 6.07 -2.21 12.06
C ILE A 24 5.43 -1.24 13.04
N SER A 25 4.45 -0.49 12.59
CA SER A 25 3.65 0.44 13.40
C SER A 25 2.21 -0.03 13.41
N LEU A 26 1.76 -0.59 14.54
CA LEU A 26 0.38 -1.00 14.74
C LEU A 26 -0.48 0.21 15.18
N GLY A 27 -1.67 0.35 14.61
CA GLY A 27 -2.58 1.45 14.87
C GLY A 27 -2.22 2.77 14.17
N GLY A 28 -1.36 2.71 13.14
CA GLY A 28 -1.10 3.82 12.22
C GLY A 28 -1.86 3.66 10.91
N GLY A 29 -1.48 4.40 9.87
CA GLY A 29 -2.05 4.26 8.53
C GLY A 29 -3.33 5.07 8.30
N LEU A 30 -3.44 6.23 8.94
CA LEU A 30 -4.61 7.10 8.86
C LEU A 30 -4.63 7.90 7.54
N HIS A 31 -4.80 7.18 6.43
CA HIS A 31 -4.58 7.67 5.08
C HIS A 31 -5.65 8.64 4.52
N HIS A 32 -6.81 8.77 5.19
CA HIS A 32 -7.90 9.62 4.73
C HIS A 32 -7.76 11.08 5.15
N ALA A 33 -7.03 11.36 6.23
CA ALA A 33 -6.86 12.74 6.68
C ALA A 33 -6.14 13.57 5.61
N LYS A 34 -6.71 14.74 5.30
CA LYS A 34 -6.23 15.68 4.29
C LYS A 34 -5.35 16.78 4.90
N PRO A 35 -4.64 17.57 4.08
CA PRO A 35 -3.85 18.71 4.56
C PRO A 35 -4.63 19.69 5.44
N ALA A 36 -5.91 19.92 5.13
CA ALA A 36 -6.72 20.94 5.80
C ALA A 36 -7.69 20.41 6.85
N TYR A 37 -8.05 19.12 6.83
CA TYR A 37 -9.06 18.55 7.73
C TYR A 37 -8.97 17.01 7.83
N GLY A 38 -9.52 16.44 8.90
CA GLY A 38 -9.65 14.99 9.07
C GLY A 38 -10.95 14.44 8.48
N GLU A 39 -10.94 13.20 7.99
CA GLU A 39 -12.10 12.49 7.44
C GLU A 39 -11.86 10.97 7.47
N GLY A 40 -12.89 10.14 7.22
CA GLY A 40 -12.74 8.67 7.16
C GLY A 40 -12.12 8.08 8.44
N PHE A 41 -12.57 8.51 9.62
CA PHE A 41 -11.99 8.15 10.94
C PHE A 41 -10.53 8.59 11.18
N CYS A 42 -9.93 9.31 10.23
CA CYS A 42 -8.55 9.78 10.31
C CYS A 42 -8.50 11.25 10.74
N ILE A 43 -7.91 11.53 11.90
CA ILE A 43 -7.77 12.90 12.44
C ILE A 43 -6.51 13.59 11.92
N TYR A 44 -5.45 12.83 11.66
CA TYR A 44 -4.17 13.26 11.10
C TYR A 44 -3.64 12.19 10.17
N ASN A 45 -2.75 12.56 9.24
CA ASN A 45 -2.19 11.63 8.26
C ASN A 45 -0.73 11.29 8.62
N ASP A 46 -0.54 10.19 9.34
CA ASP A 46 0.78 9.70 9.75
C ASP A 46 1.58 9.09 8.60
N VAL A 47 0.90 8.56 7.57
CA VAL A 47 1.52 8.09 6.32
C VAL A 47 2.19 9.26 5.59
N ALA A 48 1.44 10.34 5.36
CA ALA A 48 1.94 11.55 4.73
C ALA A 48 3.01 12.24 5.58
N PHE A 49 2.84 12.26 6.90
CA PHE A 49 3.85 12.76 7.81
C PHE A 49 5.18 12.00 7.67
N ALA A 50 5.17 10.66 7.65
CA ALA A 50 6.39 9.87 7.52
C ALA A 50 7.12 10.13 6.20
N ALA A 51 6.39 10.26 5.08
CA ALA A 51 6.96 10.61 3.79
C ALA A 51 7.55 12.02 3.77
N LYS A 52 6.80 13.05 4.22
CA LYS A 52 7.29 14.44 4.28
C LYS A 52 8.49 14.59 5.23
N TYR A 53 8.45 13.93 6.38
CA TYR A 53 9.56 13.93 7.33
C TYR A 53 10.81 13.30 6.71
N SER A 54 10.66 12.21 5.95
CA SER A 54 11.78 11.57 5.24
C SER A 54 12.41 12.50 4.20
N ILE A 55 11.60 13.28 3.48
CA ILE A 55 12.08 14.31 2.54
C ILE A 55 12.79 15.44 3.29
N GLU A 56 12.15 16.01 4.31
CA GLU A 56 12.63 17.24 4.96
C GLU A 56 13.85 16.98 5.85
N LYS A 57 13.81 15.93 6.66
CA LYS A 57 14.85 15.60 7.65
C LYS A 57 16.01 14.84 7.00
N TYR A 58 15.71 13.88 6.15
CA TYR A 58 16.70 12.94 5.59
C TYR A 58 17.05 13.20 4.13
N LYS A 59 16.43 14.22 3.51
CA LYS A 59 16.71 14.62 2.12
C LYS A 59 16.53 13.47 1.14
N LEU A 60 15.60 12.56 1.44
CA LEU A 60 15.24 11.52 0.48
C LEU A 60 14.47 12.16 -0.68
N GLU A 61 14.73 11.67 -1.88
CA GLU A 61 14.19 12.19 -3.15
C GLU A 61 13.24 11.19 -3.81
N ARG A 62 13.23 9.93 -3.36
CA ARG A 62 12.37 8.88 -3.91
C ARG A 62 11.76 8.05 -2.79
N ILE A 63 10.50 8.31 -2.49
CA ILE A 63 9.72 7.66 -1.44
C ILE A 63 8.61 6.88 -2.12
N LEU A 64 8.50 5.58 -1.84
CA LEU A 64 7.32 4.80 -2.21
C LEU A 64 6.33 4.85 -1.06
N VAL A 65 5.11 5.29 -1.32
CA VAL A 65 3.95 5.03 -0.47
C VAL A 65 3.10 3.98 -1.18
N LEU A 66 2.99 2.80 -0.58
CA LEU A 66 2.20 1.68 -1.09
C LEU A 66 1.00 1.47 -0.17
N ASP A 67 -0.18 1.80 -0.64
CA ASP A 67 -1.43 1.61 0.04
C ASP A 67 -2.11 0.32 -0.45
N THR A 68 -2.58 -0.47 0.51
CA THR A 68 -3.27 -1.74 0.28
C THR A 68 -4.48 -1.89 1.19
N ASP A 69 -4.95 -0.77 1.76
CA ASP A 69 -6.26 -0.64 2.37
C ASP A 69 -7.35 -0.86 1.31
N ALA A 70 -8.52 -1.32 1.72
CA ALA A 70 -9.62 -1.50 0.79
C ALA A 70 -10.21 -0.16 0.30
N HIS A 71 -10.06 0.91 1.06
CA HIS A 71 -10.50 2.26 0.70
C HIS A 71 -9.38 3.01 0.00
N ALA A 72 -9.72 3.88 -0.93
CA ALA A 72 -8.72 4.72 -1.57
C ALA A 72 -8.08 5.67 -0.54
N GLY A 73 -6.75 5.74 -0.51
CA GLY A 73 -5.96 6.61 0.35
C GLY A 73 -5.98 8.08 -0.09
N ASN A 74 -7.18 8.63 -0.24
CA ASN A 74 -7.46 9.92 -0.84
C ASN A 74 -6.78 11.11 -0.15
N GLY A 75 -6.66 11.09 1.18
CA GLY A 75 -5.93 12.11 1.93
C GLY A 75 -4.44 12.08 1.61
N THR A 76 -3.83 10.90 1.67
CA THR A 76 -2.43 10.68 1.30
C THR A 76 -2.15 11.05 -0.15
N MET A 77 -3.04 10.70 -1.08
CA MET A 77 -2.97 11.10 -2.48
C MET A 77 -2.92 12.62 -2.62
N GLU A 78 -3.78 13.36 -1.91
CA GLU A 78 -3.84 14.83 -1.98
C GLU A 78 -2.54 15.50 -1.51
N TYR A 79 -1.87 14.95 -0.48
CA TYR A 79 -0.59 15.48 0.00
C TYR A 79 0.53 15.47 -1.06
N PHE A 80 0.49 14.52 -2.00
CA PHE A 80 1.60 14.25 -2.92
C PHE A 80 1.21 14.36 -4.39
N TYR A 81 0.00 14.80 -4.69
CA TYR A 81 -0.57 14.79 -6.05
C TYR A 81 0.29 15.56 -7.08
N GLU A 82 1.05 16.57 -6.63
CA GLU A 82 1.98 17.35 -7.46
C GLU A 82 3.47 17.07 -7.20
N ASP A 83 3.83 16.16 -6.29
CA ASP A 83 5.22 15.94 -5.84
C ASP A 83 5.85 14.68 -6.45
N PRO A 84 6.77 14.79 -7.42
CA PRO A 84 7.40 13.63 -8.05
C PRO A 84 8.38 12.86 -7.15
N ARG A 85 8.69 13.39 -5.95
CA ARG A 85 9.55 12.67 -4.99
C ARG A 85 8.82 11.52 -4.33
N VAL A 86 7.49 11.50 -4.37
CA VAL A 86 6.66 10.46 -3.78
C VAL A 86 5.90 9.73 -4.87
N LEU A 87 6.21 8.45 -5.05
CA LEU A 87 5.38 7.53 -5.82
C LEU A 87 4.31 6.98 -4.88
N PHE A 88 3.06 7.37 -5.10
CA PHE A 88 1.90 6.84 -4.39
C PHE A 88 1.23 5.76 -5.26
N ILE A 89 1.16 4.54 -4.76
CA ILE A 89 0.46 3.41 -5.39
C ILE A 89 -0.63 2.94 -4.44
N ASP A 90 -1.86 2.83 -4.93
CA ASP A 90 -3.05 2.53 -4.13
C ASP A 90 -3.85 1.37 -4.76
N LEU A 91 -4.16 0.36 -3.95
CA LEU A 91 -4.91 -0.84 -4.34
C LEU A 91 -6.15 -0.96 -3.47
N HIS A 92 -7.25 -0.44 -3.99
CA HIS A 92 -8.50 -0.26 -3.26
C HIS A 92 -9.69 -0.75 -4.07
N GLN A 93 -10.82 -0.98 -3.40
CA GLN A 93 -12.08 -1.30 -4.07
C GLN A 93 -12.53 -0.13 -4.95
N ASP A 94 -13.16 -0.47 -6.07
CA ASP A 94 -13.64 0.50 -7.04
C ASP A 94 -14.40 1.67 -6.41
N PRO A 95 -13.98 2.94 -6.67
CA PRO A 95 -14.57 4.13 -6.06
C PRO A 95 -16.06 4.34 -6.36
N ARG A 96 -16.61 3.66 -7.38
CA ARG A 96 -18.06 3.66 -7.66
C ARG A 96 -18.87 2.91 -6.61
N THR A 97 -18.21 2.07 -5.83
CA THR A 97 -18.83 1.11 -4.92
C THR A 97 -18.41 1.27 -3.46
N LEU A 98 -17.36 2.05 -3.17
CA LEU A 98 -16.84 2.25 -1.83
C LEU A 98 -16.46 3.72 -1.58
N TYR A 99 -16.59 4.14 -0.32
CA TYR A 99 -15.97 5.37 0.18
C TYR A 99 -14.46 5.34 -0.15
N PRO A 100 -13.82 6.47 -0.51
CA PRO A 100 -14.32 7.86 -0.49
C PRO A 100 -14.92 8.37 -1.80
N GLY A 101 -15.10 7.52 -2.82
CA GLY A 101 -15.56 7.99 -4.13
C GLY A 101 -14.48 8.68 -4.97
N THR A 102 -13.21 8.49 -4.63
CA THR A 102 -12.03 8.92 -5.41
C THR A 102 -11.03 7.78 -5.56
N GLY A 103 -9.99 7.95 -6.36
CA GLY A 103 -9.00 6.91 -6.64
C GLY A 103 -9.30 6.19 -7.95
N PHE A 104 -9.82 6.89 -8.95
CA PHE A 104 -10.02 6.32 -10.28
C PHE A 104 -8.69 6.16 -11.00
N ALA A 105 -8.58 5.17 -11.89
CA ALA A 105 -7.36 4.88 -12.64
C ALA A 105 -6.83 6.07 -13.48
N TYR A 106 -7.68 7.05 -13.82
CA TYR A 106 -7.29 8.26 -14.56
C TYR A 106 -6.72 9.38 -13.67
N GLN A 107 -6.88 9.29 -12.35
CA GLN A 107 -6.30 10.23 -11.39
C GLN A 107 -4.84 9.85 -11.15
N ILE A 108 -3.95 10.44 -11.95
CA ILE A 108 -2.52 10.05 -12.00
C ILE A 108 -1.57 11.13 -11.45
N GLY A 109 -2.08 12.12 -10.73
CA GLY A 109 -1.31 13.28 -10.28
C GLY A 109 -1.35 14.43 -11.27
N GLU A 110 -0.79 15.57 -10.87
CA GLU A 110 -0.79 16.84 -11.60
C GLU A 110 0.57 17.52 -11.58
N GLY A 111 0.75 18.51 -12.47
CA GLY A 111 2.00 19.26 -12.58
C GLY A 111 3.22 18.35 -12.71
N LYS A 112 4.18 18.50 -11.78
CA LYS A 112 5.41 17.69 -11.74
C LYS A 112 5.15 16.26 -11.22
N GLY A 113 4.11 16.05 -10.42
CA GLY A 113 3.72 14.76 -9.86
C GLY A 113 2.90 13.89 -10.82
N LYS A 114 2.57 14.37 -12.01
CA LYS A 114 1.83 13.58 -13.00
C LYS A 114 2.58 12.30 -13.39
N GLY A 115 1.93 11.16 -13.24
CA GLY A 115 2.49 9.82 -13.38
C GLY A 115 2.95 9.19 -12.06
N PHE A 116 3.05 9.94 -10.97
CA PHE A 116 3.53 9.45 -9.66
C PHE A 116 2.39 9.09 -8.69
N THR A 117 1.14 9.22 -9.13
CA THR A 117 -0.02 8.62 -8.47
C THR A 117 -0.53 7.47 -9.33
N ILE A 118 -0.64 6.28 -8.76
CA ILE A 118 -1.10 5.06 -9.43
C ILE A 118 -2.25 4.47 -8.62
N ASN A 119 -3.47 4.78 -9.05
CA ASN A 119 -4.67 4.21 -8.48
C ASN A 119 -5.05 2.91 -9.21
N VAL A 120 -5.29 1.83 -8.47
CA VAL A 120 -5.73 0.54 -9.01
C VAL A 120 -7.12 0.20 -8.44
N PRO A 121 -8.21 0.69 -9.06
CA PRO A 121 -9.57 0.46 -8.58
C PRO A 121 -10.01 -0.98 -8.85
N LEU A 122 -9.87 -1.85 -7.87
CA LEU A 122 -10.16 -3.28 -7.95
C LEU A 122 -11.68 -3.54 -8.00
N PRO A 123 -12.14 -4.50 -8.82
CA PRO A 123 -13.53 -4.92 -8.80
C PRO A 123 -13.94 -5.46 -7.43
N VAL A 124 -15.21 -5.32 -7.07
CA VAL A 124 -15.81 -6.02 -5.92
C VAL A 124 -15.50 -7.52 -6.02
N PHE A 125 -15.14 -8.12 -4.89
CA PHE A 125 -14.68 -9.50 -4.72
C PHE A 125 -13.28 -9.84 -5.25
N ALA A 126 -12.50 -8.87 -5.73
CA ALA A 126 -11.12 -9.11 -6.14
C ALA A 126 -10.31 -9.73 -4.99
N GLY A 127 -9.73 -10.90 -5.24
CA GLY A 127 -9.07 -11.72 -4.23
C GLY A 127 -7.57 -11.87 -4.44
N ASP A 128 -7.01 -12.95 -3.88
CA ASP A 128 -5.57 -13.18 -3.82
C ASP A 128 -4.88 -13.11 -5.20
N ASN A 129 -5.49 -13.69 -6.23
CA ASN A 129 -4.92 -13.71 -7.59
C ASN A 129 -4.96 -12.33 -8.25
N SER A 130 -6.01 -11.55 -8.03
CA SER A 130 -6.14 -10.17 -8.52
C SER A 130 -5.06 -9.27 -7.92
N TYR A 131 -4.85 -9.36 -6.61
CA TYR A 131 -3.75 -8.65 -5.96
C TYR A 131 -2.39 -9.11 -6.50
N GLN A 132 -2.18 -10.43 -6.63
CA GLN A 132 -0.94 -10.97 -7.18
C GLN A 132 -0.65 -10.41 -8.58
N LEU A 133 -1.65 -10.38 -9.46
CA LEU A 133 -1.54 -9.81 -10.81
C LEU A 133 -1.14 -8.34 -10.77
N VAL A 134 -1.76 -7.52 -9.91
CA VAL A 134 -1.42 -6.10 -9.78
C VAL A 134 0.02 -5.91 -9.30
N PHE A 135 0.47 -6.72 -8.32
CA PHE A 135 1.85 -6.69 -7.89
C PHE A 135 2.82 -6.99 -9.04
N GLU A 136 2.55 -8.03 -9.82
CA GLU A 136 3.45 -8.51 -10.88
C GLU A 136 3.45 -7.60 -12.12
N GLU A 137 2.29 -7.07 -12.50
CA GLU A 137 2.12 -6.32 -13.75
C GLU A 137 2.28 -4.80 -13.60
N ILE A 138 2.14 -4.26 -12.38
CA ILE A 138 2.19 -2.80 -12.12
C ILE A 138 3.23 -2.48 -11.06
N ILE A 139 3.10 -3.02 -9.85
CA ILE A 139 3.87 -2.55 -8.69
C ILE A 139 5.35 -2.91 -8.85
N GLU A 140 5.67 -4.19 -9.03
CA GLU A 140 7.06 -4.66 -9.12
C GLU A 140 7.84 -3.96 -10.26
N PRO A 141 7.32 -3.83 -11.49
CA PRO A 141 8.02 -3.14 -12.57
C PRO A 141 8.22 -1.64 -12.32
N VAL A 142 7.17 -0.94 -11.86
CA VAL A 142 7.24 0.50 -11.60
C VAL A 142 8.17 0.80 -10.42
N VAL A 143 8.08 0.02 -9.33
CA VAL A 143 8.94 0.20 -8.15
C VAL A 143 10.41 -0.07 -8.50
N LYS A 144 10.68 -1.04 -9.38
CA LYS A 144 12.03 -1.29 -9.90
C LYS A 144 12.56 -0.10 -10.72
N GLU A 145 11.72 0.52 -11.55
CA GLU A 145 12.09 1.72 -12.33
C GLU A 145 12.28 2.95 -11.44
N PHE A 146 11.38 3.17 -10.48
CA PHE A 146 11.43 4.29 -9.54
C PHE A 146 12.59 4.19 -8.55
N ASN A 147 12.97 2.97 -8.16
CA ASN A 147 14.09 2.70 -7.25
C ASN A 147 14.03 3.54 -5.95
N PRO A 148 12.98 3.34 -5.11
CA PRO A 148 12.76 4.11 -3.89
C PRO A 148 13.92 3.97 -2.89
N GLN A 149 14.15 5.03 -2.12
CA GLN A 149 15.11 5.06 -1.00
C GLN A 149 14.46 4.63 0.32
N ILE A 150 13.13 4.63 0.38
CA ILE A 150 12.33 4.12 1.49
C ILE A 150 10.96 3.68 0.97
N ILE A 151 10.40 2.65 1.59
CA ILE A 151 9.05 2.16 1.33
C ILE A 151 8.21 2.40 2.58
N ILE A 152 7.08 3.06 2.43
CA ILE A 152 6.05 3.22 3.45
C ILE A 152 4.84 2.44 2.95
N ARG A 153 4.61 1.26 3.51
CA ARG A 153 3.39 0.50 3.21
C ARG A 153 2.33 0.84 4.25
N ASN A 154 1.10 1.04 3.82
CA ASN A 154 -0.03 1.21 4.71
C ASN A 154 -1.21 0.30 4.31
N GLY A 155 -2.18 0.17 5.22
CA GLY A 155 -3.34 -0.71 5.09
C GLY A 155 -3.36 -1.83 6.14
N GLY A 156 -4.51 -2.46 6.30
CA GLY A 156 -4.77 -3.42 7.37
C GLY A 156 -5.44 -4.67 6.86
N SER A 157 -6.52 -5.09 7.53
CA SER A 157 -7.25 -6.31 7.21
C SER A 157 -8.58 -6.05 6.51
N ASP A 158 -8.93 -4.80 6.22
CA ASP A 158 -10.22 -4.48 5.62
C ASP A 158 -10.40 -4.94 4.17
N PRO A 159 -9.39 -5.35 3.38
CA PRO A 159 -9.65 -6.05 2.12
C PRO A 159 -10.15 -7.50 2.26
N HIS A 160 -10.23 -8.02 3.49
CA HIS A 160 -10.59 -9.42 3.72
C HIS A 160 -12.04 -9.70 3.31
N PHE A 161 -12.31 -10.89 2.78
CA PHE A 161 -13.66 -11.29 2.30
C PHE A 161 -14.79 -11.24 3.35
N ALA A 162 -14.43 -11.13 4.62
CA ALA A 162 -15.33 -11.10 5.75
C ALA A 162 -15.27 -9.77 6.51
N ASP A 163 -14.59 -8.76 5.97
CA ASP A 163 -14.66 -7.42 6.56
C ASP A 163 -16.11 -6.88 6.53
N GLU A 164 -16.44 -6.00 7.47
CA GLU A 164 -17.80 -5.52 7.67
C GLU A 164 -18.11 -4.24 6.88
N LEU A 165 -17.08 -3.55 6.36
CA LEU A 165 -17.24 -2.28 5.64
C LEU A 165 -16.91 -2.36 4.15
N THR A 166 -16.29 -3.44 3.70
CA THR A 166 -15.77 -3.57 2.33
C THR A 166 -16.21 -4.90 1.70
N GLN A 167 -15.93 -5.08 0.41
CA GLN A 167 -16.37 -6.24 -0.35
C GLN A 167 -15.26 -6.84 -1.21
N LEU A 168 -13.99 -6.65 -0.84
CA LEU A 168 -12.87 -7.35 -1.49
C LEU A 168 -12.79 -8.81 -1.04
N GLY A 169 -11.92 -9.60 -1.66
CA GLY A 169 -11.90 -11.05 -1.55
C GLY A 169 -10.63 -11.63 -0.94
N LEU A 170 -9.79 -10.84 -0.27
CA LEU A 170 -8.50 -11.33 0.24
C LEU A 170 -8.70 -12.34 1.37
N THR A 171 -7.84 -13.36 1.38
CA THR A 171 -7.72 -14.32 2.47
C THR A 171 -6.53 -13.99 3.36
N VAL A 172 -6.39 -14.65 4.51
CA VAL A 172 -5.16 -14.56 5.34
C VAL A 172 -3.90 -14.90 4.53
N LYS A 173 -3.98 -15.78 3.53
CA LYS A 173 -2.85 -16.09 2.64
C LYS A 173 -2.53 -14.92 1.69
N GLY A 174 -3.55 -14.22 1.21
CA GLY A 174 -3.41 -12.98 0.43
C GLY A 174 -2.67 -11.90 1.21
N PHE A 175 -3.00 -11.68 2.48
CA PHE A 175 -2.26 -10.75 3.35
C PHE A 175 -0.79 -11.16 3.54
N ARG A 176 -0.52 -12.47 3.71
CA ARG A 176 0.86 -12.96 3.74
C ARG A 176 1.59 -12.66 2.42
N MET A 177 0.93 -12.87 1.29
CA MET A 177 1.47 -12.58 -0.03
C MET A 177 1.84 -11.10 -0.18
N ILE A 178 0.99 -10.17 0.28
CA ILE A 178 1.30 -8.73 0.29
C ILE A 178 2.60 -8.47 1.06
N GLY A 179 2.72 -8.96 2.30
CA GLY A 179 3.95 -8.78 3.09
C GLY A 179 5.19 -9.38 2.41
N GLU A 180 5.05 -10.56 1.79
CA GLU A 180 6.15 -11.19 1.04
C GLU A 180 6.55 -10.40 -0.21
N LYS A 181 5.59 -9.82 -0.94
CA LYS A 181 5.84 -8.96 -2.09
C LYS A 181 6.53 -7.66 -1.68
N VAL A 182 6.08 -7.01 -0.60
CA VAL A 182 6.74 -5.81 -0.02
C VAL A 182 8.19 -6.11 0.39
N ARG A 183 8.43 -7.27 1.02
CA ARG A 183 9.79 -7.73 1.31
C ARG A 183 10.63 -7.87 0.04
N LYS A 184 10.11 -8.55 -0.98
CA LYS A 184 10.84 -8.77 -2.25
C LYS A 184 11.18 -7.45 -2.95
N ILE A 185 10.24 -6.52 -3.07
CA ILE A 185 10.53 -5.21 -3.68
C ILE A 185 11.59 -4.45 -2.88
N SER A 186 11.61 -4.56 -1.55
CA SER A 186 12.64 -3.92 -0.72
C SER A 186 14.05 -4.50 -0.94
N GLU A 187 14.16 -5.75 -1.39
CA GLU A 187 15.42 -6.48 -1.63
C GLU A 187 16.00 -6.22 -3.03
N ILE A 188 15.15 -5.89 -4.01
CA ILE A 188 15.57 -5.62 -5.40
C ILE A 188 15.88 -4.14 -5.67
N CYS A 189 15.45 -3.25 -4.78
CA CYS A 189 15.71 -1.82 -4.88
C CYS A 189 17.08 -1.47 -4.28
N ASP A 190 17.76 -0.55 -4.95
CA ASP A 190 18.87 0.30 -4.51
C ASP A 190 20.29 -0.01 -4.99
N GLY A 191 20.64 -1.16 -5.57
CA GLY A 191 22.02 -1.37 -6.10
C GLY A 191 23.17 -1.11 -5.09
N ARG A 192 22.86 -0.88 -3.81
CA ARG A 192 23.77 -0.58 -2.69
C ARG A 192 24.10 -1.87 -1.95
N HIS A 193 25.23 -1.87 -1.25
CA HIS A 193 25.65 -2.96 -0.37
C HIS A 193 25.82 -2.43 1.07
N PRO A 194 25.14 -3.02 2.08
CA PRO A 194 24.20 -4.15 1.99
C PRO A 194 22.79 -3.74 1.48
N PRO A 195 22.14 -4.57 0.63
CA PRO A 195 20.95 -4.23 -0.17
C PRO A 195 19.66 -4.49 0.62
N THR A 196 19.07 -3.46 1.21
CA THR A 196 17.65 -3.52 1.59
C THR A 196 17.13 -2.10 1.70
N THR A 197 16.22 -1.73 0.81
CA THR A 197 15.47 -0.48 0.97
C THR A 197 14.67 -0.55 2.28
N PRO A 198 14.83 0.41 3.20
CA PRO A 198 14.09 0.42 4.46
C PRO A 198 12.58 0.41 4.24
N VAL A 199 11.87 -0.36 5.07
CA VAL A 199 10.41 -0.46 5.03
C VAL A 199 9.81 0.01 6.36
N ILE A 200 8.83 0.90 6.30
CA ILE A 200 7.90 1.20 7.39
C ILE A 200 6.55 0.62 6.99
N ASP A 201 6.06 -0.36 7.74
CA ASP A 201 4.74 -0.98 7.54
C ASP A 201 3.78 -0.47 8.62
N MET A 202 2.81 0.34 8.19
CA MET A 202 1.78 0.93 9.04
C MET A 202 0.50 0.11 8.90
N ILE A 203 0.14 -0.62 9.96
CA ILE A 203 -0.99 -1.54 9.96
C ILE A 203 -2.06 -0.98 10.89
N GLY A 204 -3.28 -0.75 10.39
CA GLY A 204 -4.32 -0.09 11.18
C GLY A 204 -5.77 -0.46 10.84
N SER A 205 -6.13 -0.55 9.56
CA SER A 205 -7.53 -0.82 9.18
C SER A 205 -7.97 -2.26 9.41
N GLY A 206 -9.28 -2.49 9.35
CA GLY A 206 -9.89 -3.79 9.63
C GLY A 206 -11.01 -3.69 10.66
N TYR A 207 -12.19 -4.17 10.30
CA TYR A 207 -13.40 -3.98 11.08
C TYR A 207 -13.99 -5.30 11.60
N ASN A 208 -13.55 -6.43 11.05
CA ASN A 208 -13.87 -7.75 11.61
C ASN A 208 -12.81 -8.21 12.63
N LYS A 209 -13.18 -8.18 13.92
CA LYS A 209 -12.29 -8.59 15.04
C LYS A 209 -11.84 -10.05 15.00
N LYS A 210 -12.55 -10.95 14.32
CA LYS A 210 -12.15 -12.35 14.18
C LYS A 210 -11.01 -12.52 13.17
N VAL A 211 -10.92 -11.61 12.20
CA VAL A 211 -9.94 -11.64 11.10
C VAL A 211 -8.70 -10.82 11.45
N LEU A 212 -8.91 -9.63 12.03
CA LEU A 212 -7.90 -8.60 12.28
C LEU A 212 -6.55 -9.16 12.78
N PRO A 213 -6.47 -9.94 13.89
CA PRO A 213 -5.19 -10.41 14.40
C PRO A 213 -4.48 -11.38 13.44
N TYR A 214 -5.21 -12.18 12.67
CA TYR A 214 -4.64 -13.15 11.73
C TYR A 214 -4.11 -12.47 10.47
N ALA A 215 -4.87 -11.54 9.91
CA ALA A 215 -4.45 -10.78 8.73
C ALA A 215 -3.23 -9.88 9.05
N TRP A 216 -3.23 -9.20 10.20
CA TRP A 216 -2.09 -8.37 10.62
C TRP A 216 -0.84 -9.22 10.89
N LEU A 217 -1.00 -10.37 11.56
CA LEU A 217 0.11 -11.31 11.75
C LEU A 217 0.62 -11.86 10.42
N ALA A 218 -0.25 -12.07 9.43
CA ALA A 218 0.12 -12.55 8.10
C ALA A 218 0.94 -11.52 7.31
N LEU A 219 0.54 -10.25 7.33
CA LEU A 219 1.33 -9.15 6.77
C LEU A 219 2.74 -9.11 7.38
N ILE A 220 2.80 -9.10 8.72
CA ILE A 220 4.06 -9.07 9.48
C ILE A 220 4.92 -10.30 9.15
N ALA A 221 4.35 -11.50 9.16
CA ALA A 221 5.08 -12.73 8.87
C ALA A 221 5.59 -12.77 7.43
N GLY A 222 4.82 -12.25 6.49
CA GLY A 222 5.24 -12.06 5.10
C GLY A 222 6.43 -11.08 5.01
N LEU A 223 6.31 -9.89 5.61
CA LEU A 223 7.37 -8.89 5.56
C LEU A 223 8.65 -9.35 6.27
N ALA A 224 8.52 -9.92 7.46
CA ALA A 224 9.65 -10.38 8.28
C ALA A 224 10.20 -11.76 7.86
N ASN A 225 9.54 -12.46 6.93
CA ASN A 225 9.85 -13.83 6.52
C ASN A 225 9.77 -14.85 7.67
N PHE A 226 8.84 -14.65 8.61
CA PHE A 226 8.59 -15.62 9.66
C PHE A 226 7.88 -16.85 9.08
N LYS A 227 8.43 -18.03 9.39
CA LYS A 227 7.91 -19.34 8.98
C LYS A 227 6.87 -19.82 9.99
N ILE A 228 5.81 -19.04 10.14
CA ILE A 228 4.65 -19.37 10.96
C ILE A 228 3.46 -19.66 10.05
N GLU A 229 2.75 -20.74 10.35
CA GLU A 229 1.47 -21.05 9.72
C GLU A 229 0.38 -20.23 10.41
N ILE A 230 -0.41 -19.51 9.63
CA ILE A 230 -1.52 -18.70 10.12
C ILE A 230 -2.75 -19.21 9.41
N LYS A 231 -3.68 -19.75 10.20
CA LYS A 231 -4.90 -20.34 9.67
C LYS A 231 -5.92 -19.24 9.38
N GLU A 232 -6.79 -19.54 8.43
CA GLU A 232 -7.96 -18.73 8.20
C GLU A 232 -8.87 -18.79 9.45
N SER A 233 -9.35 -17.63 9.88
CA SER A 233 -10.17 -17.50 11.09
C SER A 233 -11.64 -17.85 10.85
N ILE A 234 -12.08 -17.76 9.59
CA ILE A 234 -13.47 -17.96 9.14
C ILE A 234 -13.45 -18.84 7.90
N ALA A 235 -14.34 -19.83 7.79
CA ALA A 235 -14.39 -20.68 6.61
C ALA A 235 -14.58 -19.85 5.33
N ILE A 236 -13.71 -20.05 4.34
CA ILE A 236 -13.74 -19.32 3.07
C ILE A 236 -15.00 -19.75 2.28
N PRO A 237 -15.96 -18.84 2.06
CA PRO A 237 -17.17 -19.13 1.29
C PRO A 237 -16.82 -19.57 -0.14
N GLN A 238 -17.68 -20.37 -0.76
CA GLN A 238 -17.44 -20.93 -2.10
C GLN A 238 -17.08 -19.86 -3.15
N GLN A 239 -17.72 -18.69 -3.08
CA GLN A 239 -17.48 -17.58 -4.01
C GLN A 239 -16.06 -16.98 -3.92
N PHE A 240 -15.37 -17.15 -2.78
CA PHE A 240 -14.00 -16.65 -2.55
C PHE A 240 -12.95 -17.75 -2.63
N GLN A 241 -13.33 -19.01 -2.90
CA GLN A 241 -12.37 -20.09 -3.15
C GLN A 241 -11.67 -19.94 -4.52
N LYS A 242 -12.26 -19.13 -5.40
CA LYS A 242 -11.68 -18.73 -6.68
C LYS A 242 -11.83 -17.23 -6.81
N ASP A 243 -10.89 -16.59 -7.50
CA ASP A 243 -10.99 -15.19 -7.84
C ASP A 243 -11.85 -15.04 -9.10
N LEU A 244 -13.16 -14.91 -8.91
CA LEU A 244 -14.14 -14.90 -10.01
C LEU A 244 -14.06 -13.63 -10.87
N VAL A 245 -13.45 -12.56 -10.36
CA VAL A 245 -13.33 -11.26 -11.04
C VAL A 245 -11.93 -11.03 -11.62
N PHE A 246 -11.12 -12.08 -11.74
CA PHE A 246 -9.75 -12.01 -12.23
C PHE A 246 -9.65 -11.42 -13.65
N GLU A 247 -10.60 -11.75 -14.54
CA GLU A 247 -10.62 -11.19 -15.90
C GLU A 247 -11.00 -9.71 -15.91
N GLU A 248 -11.87 -9.27 -15.00
CA GLU A 248 -12.17 -7.85 -14.76
C GLU A 248 -10.94 -7.12 -14.23
N THR A 249 -10.20 -7.71 -13.28
CA THR A 249 -8.94 -7.16 -12.78
C THR A 249 -7.93 -6.96 -13.91
N LYS A 250 -7.81 -7.90 -14.87
CA LYS A 250 -6.96 -7.70 -16.06
C LYS A 250 -7.36 -6.47 -16.88
N LYS A 251 -8.66 -6.15 -16.96
CA LYS A 251 -9.14 -4.93 -17.66
C LYS A 251 -8.72 -3.68 -16.89
N VAL A 252 -8.81 -3.69 -15.56
CA VAL A 252 -8.30 -2.61 -14.69
C VAL A 252 -6.80 -2.41 -14.89
N VAL A 253 -6.01 -3.50 -14.88
CA VAL A 253 -4.55 -3.43 -15.13
C VAL A 253 -4.26 -2.79 -16.49
N LYS A 254 -4.97 -3.18 -17.55
CA LYS A 254 -4.81 -2.57 -18.88
C LYS A 254 -5.17 -1.09 -18.89
N GLU A 255 -6.22 -0.68 -18.17
CA GLU A 255 -6.61 0.72 -18.05
C GLU A 255 -5.56 1.55 -17.31
N VAL A 256 -5.09 1.07 -16.16
CA VAL A 256 -4.01 1.71 -15.39
C VAL A 256 -2.77 1.85 -16.27
N LYS A 257 -2.38 0.78 -16.97
CA LYS A 257 -1.24 0.81 -17.89
C LYS A 257 -1.42 1.85 -19.01
N ARG A 258 -2.61 1.92 -19.62
CA ARG A 258 -2.93 2.90 -20.66
C ARG A 258 -2.77 4.35 -20.18
N ASN A 259 -3.18 4.65 -18.95
CA ASN A 259 -3.09 6.01 -18.39
C ASN A 259 -1.64 6.40 -18.04
N LEU A 260 -0.80 5.42 -17.72
CA LEU A 260 0.57 5.61 -17.25
C LEU A 260 1.66 5.38 -18.31
N LYS A 261 1.31 4.89 -19.51
CA LYS A 261 2.26 4.54 -20.58
C LYS A 261 3.23 5.66 -20.96
N ASN A 262 2.87 6.92 -20.78
CA ASN A 262 3.76 8.04 -21.14
C ASN A 262 4.78 8.37 -20.04
N TYR A 263 4.62 7.81 -18.83
CA TYR A 263 5.39 8.16 -17.64
C TYR A 263 6.35 7.05 -17.20
N TRP A 264 6.01 5.78 -17.44
CA TRP A 264 6.81 4.63 -17.02
C TRP A 264 7.16 3.73 -18.21
N LYS A 265 8.43 3.33 -18.34
CA LYS A 265 8.89 2.51 -19.47
C LYS A 265 8.24 1.13 -19.46
N TYR A 266 8.14 0.50 -18.30
CA TYR A 266 7.61 -0.87 -18.17
C TYR A 266 6.09 -0.96 -18.36
N VAL A 267 5.41 0.17 -18.32
CA VAL A 267 3.96 0.26 -18.52
C VAL A 267 3.59 0.41 -20.01
N LYS A 268 4.58 0.62 -20.88
CA LYS A 268 4.39 0.75 -22.35
C LYS A 268 4.17 -0.58 -23.07
N MET A 269 4.46 -1.72 -22.45
CA MET A 269 4.40 -3.05 -23.05
C MET A 269 3.03 -3.70 -22.84
#